data_AF-A0A930N6G0-F1
#
_entry.id   AF-A0A930N6G0-F1
#
_cell.length_a   1.000
_cell.length_b   1.000
_cell.length_c   1.000
_cell.angle_alpha   90.00
_cell.angle_beta   90.00
_cell.angle_gamma   90.00
#
_symmetry.space_group_name_H-M   'P 1'
#
loop_
_entity.id
_entity.type
_entity.pdbx_description
1 polymer ?
#
loop_
_entity_poly.entity_id
_entity_poly.type
_entity_poly.pdbx_seq_one_letter_code
_entity_poly.pdbx_strand_id
1 'polypeptide(L)'
;MNKDKMIEWIGTHNVGVSSKTMWVALMEIPHAPNSSNYDIPHDADDFSRCYDLYRFARLNWDDLRRVEKVFPYWKPIIDVWDNLTSAYVGMCYERVYEILQSKHDEVMRLKGFKKVSANYWERRA
;
A
#
# COMPACT_ATOMS: atom_id res chain seq x y z
N MET A 1 -4.60 -5.83 14.93
CA MET A 1 -4.12 -4.44 15.08
C MET A 1 -4.19 -3.95 16.52
N ASN A 2 -3.13 -3.28 17.00
CA ASN A 2 -3.12 -2.49 18.24
C ASN A 2 -3.37 -1.00 17.94
N LYS A 3 -4.52 -0.45 18.38
CA LYS A 3 -4.91 0.94 18.08
C LYS A 3 -4.00 2.00 18.71
N ASP A 4 -3.51 1.79 19.93
CA ASP A 4 -2.59 2.74 20.59
C ASP A 4 -1.28 2.85 19.81
N LYS A 5 -0.77 1.70 19.33
CA LYS A 5 0.40 1.66 18.46
C LYS A 5 0.16 2.31 17.10
N MET A 6 -1.05 2.24 16.54
CA MET A 6 -1.39 2.99 15.32
C MET A 6 -1.32 4.51 15.55
N ILE A 7 -1.81 4.99 16.69
CA ILE A 7 -1.79 6.42 17.05
C ILE A 7 -0.36 6.89 17.32
N GLU A 8 0.44 6.08 18.02
CA GLU A 8 1.86 6.36 18.25
C GLU A 8 2.63 6.41 16.93
N TRP A 9 2.44 5.40 16.08
CA TRP A 9 3.16 5.26 14.82
C TRP A 9 3.01 6.49 13.91
N ILE A 10 1.78 6.96 13.70
CA ILE A 10 1.52 8.08 12.79
C ILE A 10 2.18 9.40 13.25
N GLY A 11 2.42 9.55 14.55
CA GLY A 11 3.04 10.74 15.13
C GLY A 11 4.56 10.65 15.32
N THR A 12 5.16 9.47 15.19
CA THR A 12 6.57 9.25 15.62
C THR A 12 7.44 8.50 14.61
N HIS A 13 6.86 7.76 13.67
CA HIS A 13 7.61 6.99 12.68
C HIS A 13 7.73 7.75 11.35
N ASN A 14 8.55 7.21 10.43
CA ASN A 14 8.64 7.73 9.07
C ASN A 14 7.37 7.36 8.27
N VAL A 15 6.53 8.34 8.00
CA VAL A 15 5.23 8.13 7.33
C VAL A 15 5.30 8.55 5.87
N GLY A 16 5.02 7.62 4.97
CA GLY A 16 4.80 7.92 3.55
C GLY A 16 3.36 7.70 3.11
N VAL A 17 3.04 8.11 1.87
CA VAL A 17 1.68 8.08 1.31
C VAL A 17 1.06 6.68 1.36
N SER A 18 1.79 5.66 0.96
CA SER A 18 1.35 4.26 0.98
C SER A 18 1.01 3.77 2.39
N SER A 19 1.91 3.95 3.35
CA SER A 19 1.70 3.58 4.76
C SER A 19 0.58 4.39 5.43
N LYS A 20 0.46 5.68 5.10
CA LYS A 20 -0.64 6.53 5.57
C LYS A 20 -1.98 6.06 5.02
N THR A 21 -2.00 5.55 3.78
CA THR A 21 -3.21 4.99 3.16
C THR A 21 -3.70 3.77 3.95
N MET A 22 -2.79 2.85 4.34
CA MET A 22 -3.12 1.75 5.25
C MET A 22 -3.66 2.25 6.58
N TRP A 23 -2.99 3.23 7.19
CA TRP A 23 -3.40 3.79 8.48
C TRP A 23 -4.80 4.41 8.42
N VAL A 24 -5.10 5.22 7.39
CA VAL A 24 -6.41 5.83 7.16
C VAL A 24 -7.52 4.79 7.03
N ALA A 25 -7.28 3.72 6.26
CA ALA A 25 -8.24 2.64 6.10
C ALA A 25 -8.52 1.91 7.43
N LEU A 26 -7.46 1.59 8.17
CA LEU A 26 -7.54 0.78 9.39
C LEU A 26 -8.09 1.55 10.60
N MET A 27 -7.81 2.85 10.66
CA MET A 27 -8.30 3.78 11.68
C MET A 27 -9.64 4.42 11.30
N GLU A 28 -10.21 4.05 10.15
CA GLU A 28 -11.54 4.47 9.68
C GLU A 28 -11.67 6.00 9.60
N ILE A 29 -10.58 6.65 9.18
CA ILE A 29 -10.54 8.11 9.04
C ILE A 29 -11.35 8.51 7.81
N PRO A 30 -12.25 9.53 7.92
CA PRO A 30 -12.96 10.06 6.77
C PRO A 30 -11.98 10.46 5.65
N HIS A 31 -12.27 10.00 4.43
CA HIS A 31 -11.39 10.21 3.29
C HIS A 31 -12.20 10.39 2.00
N ALA A 32 -11.62 11.10 1.04
CA ALA A 32 -12.15 11.16 -0.31
C ALA A 32 -11.62 9.94 -1.10
N PRO A 33 -12.49 8.99 -1.50
CA PRO A 33 -12.07 7.91 -2.37
C PRO A 33 -11.58 8.52 -3.70
N ASN A 34 -10.44 8.05 -4.21
CA ASN A 34 -9.77 8.52 -5.44
C ASN A 34 -9.00 9.86 -5.35
N SER A 35 -8.70 10.35 -4.14
CA SER A 35 -7.74 11.45 -3.97
C SER A 35 -6.30 10.99 -4.28
N SER A 36 -5.50 11.88 -4.86
CA SER A 36 -4.05 11.68 -5.05
C SER A 36 -3.26 11.63 -3.73
N ASN A 37 -3.92 11.91 -2.60
CA ASN A 37 -3.33 11.78 -1.26
C ASN A 37 -3.24 10.33 -0.79
N TYR A 38 -3.75 9.36 -1.57
CA TYR A 38 -3.76 7.95 -1.25
C TYR A 38 -3.17 7.12 -2.40
N ASP A 39 -2.28 6.20 -2.06
CA ASP A 39 -1.59 5.37 -3.04
C ASP A 39 -1.11 4.04 -2.43
N ILE A 40 -0.53 3.19 -3.28
CA ILE A 40 0.20 1.96 -2.96
C ILE A 40 1.70 2.26 -2.84
N PRO A 41 2.52 1.33 -2.30
CA PRO A 41 3.97 1.44 -2.45
C PRO A 41 4.43 1.21 -3.89
N HIS A 42 5.40 1.99 -4.37
CA HIS A 42 5.96 1.87 -5.73
C HIS A 42 7.38 1.29 -5.77
N ASP A 43 8.11 1.36 -4.65
CA ASP A 43 9.46 0.82 -4.50
C ASP A 43 9.71 0.25 -3.09
N ALA A 44 10.96 -0.14 -2.83
CA ALA A 44 11.38 -0.70 -1.55
C ALA A 44 11.32 0.31 -0.39
N ASP A 45 11.57 1.60 -0.65
CA ASP A 45 11.48 2.63 0.39
C ASP A 45 10.01 2.87 0.78
N ASP A 46 9.11 2.90 -0.20
CA ASP A 46 7.67 2.94 0.02
C ASP A 46 7.17 1.74 0.81
N PHE A 47 7.60 0.55 0.42
CA PHE A 47 7.20 -0.67 1.10
C PHE A 47 7.77 -0.75 2.52
N SER A 48 8.97 -0.22 2.77
CA SER A 48 9.59 -0.23 4.10
C SER A 48 8.70 0.40 5.17
N ARG A 49 8.05 1.51 4.85
CA ARG A 49 7.13 2.24 5.74
C ARG A 49 5.82 1.49 5.96
N CYS A 50 5.31 0.82 4.92
CA CYS A 50 4.15 -0.08 5.04
C CYS A 50 4.47 -1.28 5.95
N TYR A 51 5.65 -1.86 5.77
CA TYR A 51 6.12 -2.99 6.56
C TYR A 51 6.36 -2.60 8.03
N ASP A 52 6.95 -1.43 8.27
CA ASP A 52 7.16 -0.90 9.60
C ASP A 52 5.83 -0.71 10.36
N LEU A 53 4.83 -0.09 9.74
CA LEU A 53 3.47 -0.01 10.30
C LEU A 53 2.90 -1.41 10.63
N TYR A 54 3.01 -2.35 9.69
CA TYR A 54 2.53 -3.72 9.85
C TYR A 54 3.14 -4.40 11.08
N ARG A 55 4.46 -4.27 11.24
CA ARG A 55 5.20 -4.87 12.36
C ARG A 55 4.92 -4.16 13.68
N PHE A 56 4.99 -2.83 13.69
CA PHE A 56 4.89 -2.03 14.90
C PHE A 56 3.48 -2.11 15.53
N ALA A 57 2.44 -1.97 14.70
CA ALA A 57 1.05 -2.04 15.16
C ALA A 57 0.49 -3.47 15.25
N ARG A 58 1.33 -4.49 15.00
CA ARG A 58 0.97 -5.91 15.04
C ARG A 58 -0.26 -6.20 14.18
N LEU A 59 -0.19 -5.76 12.92
CA LEU A 59 -1.24 -6.04 11.93
C LEU A 59 -1.21 -7.52 11.53
N ASN A 60 -2.34 -8.00 11.04
CA ASN A 60 -2.50 -9.36 10.52
C ASN A 60 -3.17 -9.34 9.14
N TRP A 61 -3.43 -10.53 8.59
CA TRP A 61 -4.10 -10.67 7.29
C TRP A 61 -5.49 -10.05 7.24
N ASP A 62 -6.29 -10.17 8.31
CA ASP A 62 -7.63 -9.57 8.35
C ASP A 62 -7.56 -8.03 8.31
N ASP A 63 -6.57 -7.44 8.99
CA ASP A 63 -6.30 -6.01 8.93
C ASP A 63 -5.93 -5.60 7.49
N LEU A 64 -5.00 -6.31 6.85
CA LEU A 64 -4.65 -6.03 5.44
C LEU A 64 -5.89 -6.13 4.53
N ARG A 65 -6.75 -7.14 4.72
CA ARG A 65 -7.99 -7.30 3.97
C ARG A 65 -9.00 -6.17 4.21
N ARG A 66 -8.94 -5.46 5.35
CA ARG A 66 -9.74 -4.24 5.56
C ARG A 66 -9.23 -3.08 4.71
N VAL A 67 -7.93 -3.00 4.44
CA VAL A 67 -7.36 -1.96 3.56
C VAL A 67 -7.92 -2.08 2.15
N GLU A 68 -7.97 -3.27 1.55
CA GLU A 68 -8.55 -3.43 0.20
C GLU A 68 -10.06 -3.16 0.15
N LYS A 69 -10.79 -3.33 1.25
CA LYS A 69 -12.23 -2.96 1.27
C LYS A 69 -12.44 -1.45 1.16
N VAL A 70 -11.50 -0.66 1.69
CA VAL A 70 -11.55 0.80 1.64
C VAL A 70 -10.91 1.32 0.36
N PHE A 71 -9.76 0.75 -0.03
CA PHE A 71 -9.02 1.08 -1.24
C PHE A 71 -8.86 -0.16 -2.12
N PRO A 72 -9.82 -0.48 -3.00
CA PRO A 72 -9.81 -1.73 -3.79
C PRO A 72 -8.53 -1.97 -4.60
N TYR A 73 -7.87 -0.89 -5.04
CA TYR A 73 -6.60 -0.96 -5.77
C TYR A 73 -5.40 -1.45 -4.93
N TRP A 74 -5.56 -1.64 -3.61
CA TRP A 74 -4.57 -2.30 -2.76
C TRP A 74 -4.59 -3.83 -2.85
N LYS A 75 -5.68 -4.43 -3.36
CA LYS A 75 -5.82 -5.88 -3.47
C LYS A 75 -4.61 -6.58 -4.13
N PRO A 76 -4.09 -6.11 -5.28
CA PRO A 76 -2.95 -6.74 -5.93
C PRO A 76 -1.67 -6.74 -5.09
N ILE A 77 -1.50 -5.74 -4.21
CA ILE A 77 -0.36 -5.61 -3.31
C ILE A 77 -0.51 -6.56 -2.12
N ILE A 78 -1.71 -6.64 -1.54
CA ILE A 78 -2.02 -7.54 -0.43
C ILE A 78 -1.89 -9.01 -0.87
N ASP A 79 -2.36 -9.36 -2.06
CA ASP A 79 -2.27 -10.72 -2.59
C ASP A 79 -0.81 -11.21 -2.80
N VAL A 80 0.18 -10.30 -2.80
CA VAL A 80 1.62 -10.63 -2.86
C VAL A 80 2.42 -10.18 -1.64
N TRP A 81 1.75 -9.87 -0.53
CA TRP A 81 2.37 -9.28 0.67
C TRP A 81 3.51 -10.12 1.26
N ASP A 82 3.36 -11.45 1.30
CA ASP A 82 4.40 -12.35 1.82
C ASP A 82 5.67 -12.36 0.94
N ASN A 83 5.50 -12.24 -0.38
CA ASN A 83 6.63 -12.14 -1.32
C ASN A 83 7.36 -10.81 -1.16
N LEU A 84 6.61 -9.71 -1.00
CA LEU A 84 7.18 -8.38 -0.72
C LEU A 84 7.94 -8.38 0.62
N THR A 85 7.32 -8.95 1.66
CA THR A 85 7.94 -9.08 2.99
C THR A 85 9.23 -9.89 2.93
N SER A 86 9.20 -11.04 2.26
CA SER A 86 10.37 -11.91 2.12
C SER A 86 11.50 -11.22 1.36
N ALA A 87 11.19 -10.55 0.24
CA ALA A 87 12.17 -9.80 -0.54
C ALA A 87 12.76 -8.63 0.25
N TYR A 88 11.94 -7.85 0.96
CA TYR A 88 12.39 -6.72 1.77
C TYR A 88 13.28 -7.15 2.93
N VAL A 89 12.85 -8.15 3.71
CA VAL A 89 13.65 -8.68 4.83
C VAL A 89 14.95 -9.32 4.35
N GLY A 90 14.92 -9.98 3.20
CA GLY A 90 16.11 -10.51 2.52
C GLY A 90 17.01 -9.44 1.90
N MET A 91 16.69 -8.15 2.05
CA MET A 91 17.41 -7.02 1.46
C MET A 91 17.47 -7.05 -0.09
N CYS A 92 16.56 -7.79 -0.73
CA CYS A 92 16.42 -7.89 -2.17
C CYS A 92 15.55 -6.74 -2.70
N TYR A 93 16.02 -5.50 -2.57
CA TYR A 93 15.21 -4.31 -2.86
C TYR A 93 14.80 -4.18 -4.34
N GLU A 94 15.65 -4.63 -5.27
CA GLU A 94 15.31 -4.73 -6.69
C GLU A 94 14.12 -5.69 -6.90
N ARG A 95 14.10 -6.81 -6.17
CA ARG A 95 12.99 -7.76 -6.23
C ARG A 95 11.69 -7.17 -5.70
N VAL A 96 11.74 -6.31 -4.68
CA VAL A 96 10.55 -5.57 -4.20
C VAL A 96 9.99 -4.72 -5.32
N TYR A 97 10.84 -3.95 -6.00
CA TYR A 97 10.43 -3.12 -7.13
C TYR A 97 9.82 -3.95 -8.27
N GLU A 98 10.45 -5.05 -8.68
CA GLU A 98 9.90 -5.96 -9.70
C GLU A 98 8.51 -6.48 -9.35
N ILE A 99 8.29 -6.89 -8.09
CA ILE A 99 6.98 -7.38 -7.64
C ILE A 99 5.95 -6.26 -7.74
N LEU A 100 6.26 -5.05 -7.24
CA LEU A 100 5.33 -3.91 -7.29
C LEU A 100 5.00 -3.51 -8.74
N GLN A 101 6.02 -3.43 -9.61
CA GLN A 101 5.83 -3.14 -11.03
C GLN A 101 4.98 -4.19 -11.74
N SER A 102 5.15 -5.48 -11.40
CA SER A 102 4.32 -6.56 -11.97
C SER A 102 2.82 -6.41 -11.66
N LYS A 103 2.47 -5.62 -10.62
CA LYS A 103 1.09 -5.35 -10.20
C LYS A 103 0.58 -3.99 -10.63
N HIS A 104 1.45 -3.11 -11.14
CA HIS A 104 1.10 -1.73 -11.44
C HIS A 104 -0.05 -1.60 -12.43
N ASP A 105 -0.08 -2.41 -13.51
CA ASP A 105 -1.18 -2.41 -14.48
C ASP A 105 -2.54 -2.74 -13.85
N GLU A 106 -2.56 -3.73 -12.96
CA GLU A 106 -3.78 -4.14 -12.27
C GLU A 106 -4.26 -3.06 -11.29
N VAL A 107 -3.33 -2.45 -10.57
CA VAL A 107 -3.59 -1.31 -9.66
C VAL A 107 -4.18 -0.13 -10.43
N MET A 108 -3.57 0.26 -11.55
CA MET A 108 -4.05 1.35 -12.39
C MET A 108 -5.46 1.10 -12.92
N ARG A 109 -5.74 -0.15 -13.35
CA ARG A 109 -7.10 -0.56 -13.74
C ARG A 109 -8.10 -0.42 -12.60
N LEU A 110 -7.74 -0.84 -11.39
CA LEU A 110 -8.60 -0.72 -10.20
C LEU A 110 -8.80 0.73 -9.74
N LYS A 111 -7.84 1.62 -10.05
CA LYS A 111 -7.97 3.08 -9.89
C LYS A 111 -8.84 3.74 -10.98
N GLY A 112 -9.36 2.96 -11.93
CA GLY A 112 -10.20 3.45 -13.03
C GLY A 112 -9.44 3.99 -14.24
N PHE A 113 -8.13 3.75 -14.33
CA PHE A 113 -7.35 4.15 -15.49
C PHE A 113 -7.35 3.06 -16.57
N LYS A 114 -7.22 3.49 -17.83
CA LYS A 114 -7.01 2.63 -18.99
C LYS A 114 -5.56 2.78 -19.48
N LYS A 115 -4.89 1.65 -19.73
CA LYS A 115 -3.54 1.64 -20.32
C LYS A 115 -3.60 2.08 -21.79
N VAL A 116 -2.75 3.03 -22.16
CA VAL A 116 -2.65 3.59 -23.52
C VAL A 116 -1.32 3.20 -24.16
N SER A 117 -0.23 3.18 -23.39
CA SER A 117 1.08 2.71 -23.84
C SER A 117 1.86 2.10 -22.66
N ALA A 118 3.13 1.72 -22.88
CA ALA A 118 3.96 1.04 -21.89
C ALA A 118 3.99 1.74 -20.53
N ASN A 119 4.10 3.07 -20.53
CA ASN A 119 4.23 3.91 -19.32
C ASN A 119 3.16 5.00 -19.25
N TYR A 120 2.02 4.80 -19.92
CA TYR A 120 0.97 5.81 -19.99
C TYR A 120 -0.41 5.22 -19.77
N TRP A 121 -1.12 5.81 -18.83
CA TRP A 121 -2.50 5.48 -18.49
C TRP A 121 -3.33 6.76 -18.42
N GLU A 122 -4.56 6.68 -18.91
CA GLU A 122 -5.50 7.79 -18.89
C GLU A 122 -6.74 7.44 -18.09
N ARG A 123 -7.26 8.41 -17.36
CA ARG A 123 -8.61 8.37 -16.77
C ARG A 123 -9.45 9.40 -17.49
N ARG A 124 -10.48 8.97 -18.22
CA ARG A 124 -11.46 9.91 -18.77
C ARG A 124 -12.25 10.51 -17.61
N ALA A 125 -12.36 11.84 -17.60
CA ALA A 125 -13.13 12.59 -16.62
C ALA A 125 -14.62 12.28 -16.72
#